data_AF-N9E7E0-F1
#
_entry.id   AF-N9E7E0-F1
#
_cell.length_a   1.000
_cell.length_b   1.000
_cell.length_c   1.000
_cell.angle_alpha   90.00
_cell.angle_beta   90.00
_cell.angle_gamma   90.00
#
_symmetry.space_group_name_H-M   'P 1'
#
loop_
_entity.id
_entity.type
_entity.pdbx_description
1 polymer ?
#
loop_
_entity_poly.entity_id
_entity_poly.type
_entity_poly.pdbx_seq_one_letter_code
_entity_poly.pdbx_strand_id
1 'polypeptide(L)'
;MMKKLLLTYLFFSLLLFALFAVASYGYGSGYVYIILRDWQFQSNVLGLLTLFIVISLFAQLLWHFGRRYFAKVQRKNDTVLQFKNLHPYEQLGIVWLLDAAKDQQVFIERVFTQSGLLSNIIEAQFDYKNGDYVAALNCLDQSAPMAFELAELQRIDIFLEQQETEKALTHLEFLAQHQLSPWLLEIETAYQHRITALWGKLALQKPWLFLQTIQYGLLDAEHRDLWLQQLLIQFDQASVDDLSSLQQRYLALQSEIQNRPYSSKVLWLKILARMPEMSLQHEDLALHLLQEQFDPEVFYLWFQQQLLKQIPDYAYVEQRIIQLEQRYTSVPMLAFAKWHIYMATQRVDAAEQLLTLYPDNILMSYLRIKSVLGDNMDLIKQLNLIFENDVNFLNFKI
;
A
#
# COMPACT_ATOMS: atom_id res chain seq x y z
N MET A 1 33.04 -22.22 -23.63
CA MET A 1 33.92 -22.78 -24.69
C MET A 1 35.26 -22.04 -24.85
N MET A 2 35.31 -20.69 -24.91
CA MET A 2 36.57 -19.95 -25.18
C MET A 2 37.65 -20.01 -24.08
N LYS A 3 37.29 -20.15 -22.78
CA LYS A 3 38.29 -20.38 -21.70
C LYS A 3 39.07 -21.67 -21.91
N LYS A 4 38.41 -22.74 -22.39
CA LYS A 4 39.07 -24.01 -22.69
C LYS A 4 40.03 -23.86 -23.87
N LEU A 5 39.65 -23.14 -24.91
CA LEU A 5 40.52 -22.88 -26.08
C LEU A 5 41.79 -22.11 -25.70
N LEU A 6 41.68 -21.01 -24.93
CA LEU A 6 42.85 -20.25 -24.45
C LEU A 6 43.77 -21.10 -23.57
N LEU A 7 43.20 -21.91 -22.68
CA LEU A 7 43.97 -22.80 -21.80
C LEU A 7 44.63 -23.94 -22.59
N THR A 8 44.01 -24.39 -23.68
CA THR A 8 44.56 -25.40 -24.60
C THR A 8 45.74 -24.83 -25.40
N TYR A 9 45.63 -23.59 -25.90
CA TYR A 9 46.75 -22.93 -26.59
C TYR A 9 47.92 -22.63 -25.66
N LEU A 10 47.65 -22.20 -24.42
CA LEU A 10 48.68 -21.99 -23.39
C LEU A 10 49.37 -23.31 -23.00
N PHE A 11 48.60 -24.39 -22.86
CA PHE A 11 49.13 -25.72 -22.58
C PHE A 11 50.01 -26.24 -23.71
N PHE A 12 49.56 -26.11 -24.97
CA PHE A 12 50.36 -26.48 -26.12
C PHE A 12 51.63 -25.64 -26.27
N SER A 13 51.58 -24.32 -25.98
CA SER A 13 52.79 -23.49 -26.03
C SER A 13 53.79 -23.86 -24.92
N LEU A 14 53.31 -24.21 -23.72
CA LEU A 14 54.13 -24.71 -22.61
C LEU A 14 54.78 -26.06 -22.92
N LEU A 15 54.03 -26.96 -23.57
CA LEU A 15 54.52 -28.28 -23.96
C LEU A 15 55.56 -28.18 -25.07
N LEU A 16 55.36 -27.28 -26.05
CA LEU A 16 56.35 -26.96 -27.07
C LEU A 16 57.61 -26.35 -26.45
N PHE A 17 57.44 -25.42 -25.49
CA PHE A 17 58.55 -24.81 -24.75
C PHE A 17 59.35 -25.85 -23.95
N ALA A 18 58.69 -26.78 -23.28
CA ALA A 18 59.35 -27.86 -22.54
C ALA A 18 60.13 -28.81 -23.46
N LEU A 19 59.57 -29.17 -24.63
CA LEU A 19 60.25 -29.97 -25.64
C LEU A 19 61.52 -29.27 -26.17
N PHE A 20 61.44 -27.98 -26.47
CA PHE A 20 62.59 -27.20 -26.93
C PHE A 20 63.64 -26.99 -25.83
N ALA A 21 63.23 -26.83 -24.57
CA ALA A 21 64.14 -26.71 -23.43
C ALA A 21 64.94 -28.01 -23.20
N VAL A 22 64.30 -29.18 -23.35
CA VAL A 22 64.96 -30.48 -23.24
C VAL A 22 65.87 -30.75 -24.45
N ALA A 23 65.44 -30.40 -25.67
CA ALA A 23 66.28 -30.55 -26.87
C ALA A 23 67.51 -29.62 -26.88
N SER A 24 67.45 -28.51 -26.15
CA SER A 24 68.57 -27.56 -25.96
C SER A 24 69.57 -28.00 -24.87
N TYR A 25 69.28 -29.06 -24.11
CA TYR A 25 70.06 -29.50 -22.95
C TYR A 25 71.30 -30.31 -23.40
N GLY A 26 72.28 -29.63 -24.02
CA GLY A 26 73.55 -30.27 -24.41
C GLY A 26 74.37 -29.52 -25.47
N TYR A 27 73.75 -28.64 -26.25
CA TYR A 27 74.45 -27.76 -27.19
C TYR A 27 74.18 -26.32 -26.74
N GLY A 28 75.23 -25.57 -26.40
CA GLY A 28 75.13 -24.21 -25.85
C GLY A 28 74.10 -23.36 -26.60
N SER A 29 73.28 -22.65 -25.84
CA SER A 29 72.08 -21.99 -26.35
C SER A 29 72.41 -21.05 -27.52
N GLY A 30 72.05 -21.46 -28.74
CA GLY A 30 72.43 -20.77 -29.97
C GLY A 30 72.17 -19.26 -29.89
N TYR A 31 73.16 -18.47 -30.27
CA TYR A 31 73.02 -17.03 -30.36
C TYR A 31 72.34 -16.66 -31.67
N VAL A 32 71.22 -15.96 -31.57
CA VAL A 32 70.56 -15.36 -32.73
C VAL A 32 70.95 -13.89 -32.78
N TYR A 33 71.60 -13.49 -33.87
CA TYR A 33 71.86 -12.10 -34.19
C TYR A 33 70.77 -11.60 -35.14
N ILE A 34 69.96 -10.65 -34.67
CA ILE A 34 69.08 -9.88 -35.54
C ILE A 34 69.78 -8.53 -35.77
N ILE A 35 70.12 -8.26 -37.03
CA ILE A 35 70.67 -6.97 -37.46
C ILE A 35 69.58 -6.26 -38.26
N LEU A 36 69.03 -5.18 -37.70
CA LEU A 36 68.09 -4.30 -38.38
C LEU A 36 68.68 -2.89 -38.43
N ARG A 37 69.25 -2.50 -39.58
CA ARG A 37 70.06 -1.27 -39.73
C ARG A 37 71.12 -1.14 -38.62
N ASP A 38 71.02 -0.13 -37.76
CA ASP A 38 71.99 0.18 -36.70
C ASP A 38 71.68 -0.52 -35.36
N TRP A 39 70.58 -1.29 -35.29
CA TRP A 39 70.19 -2.01 -34.09
C TRP A 39 70.69 -3.46 -34.16
N GLN A 40 71.63 -3.78 -33.29
CA GLN A 40 72.13 -5.14 -33.08
C GLN A 40 71.49 -5.70 -31.82
N PHE A 41 70.63 -6.71 -31.99
CA PHE A 41 70.01 -7.41 -30.88
C PHE A 41 70.56 -8.83 -30.80
N GLN A 42 71.32 -9.11 -29.74
CA GLN A 42 71.86 -10.44 -29.46
C GLN A 42 70.97 -11.11 -28.42
N SER A 43 70.31 -12.20 -28.81
CA SER A 43 69.46 -12.97 -27.89
C SER A 43 69.67 -14.47 -28.05
N ASN A 44 69.33 -15.21 -27.00
CA ASN A 44 69.23 -16.66 -27.03
C ASN A 44 67.94 -17.04 -27.79
N VAL A 45 67.96 -18.13 -28.57
CA VAL A 45 66.76 -18.70 -29.23
C VAL A 45 65.56 -18.80 -28.26
N LEU A 46 65.81 -19.16 -27.00
CA LEU A 46 64.78 -19.22 -25.97
C LEU A 46 64.20 -17.84 -25.61
N GLY A 47 65.04 -16.80 -25.56
CA GLY A 47 64.60 -15.42 -25.31
C GLY A 47 63.77 -14.84 -26.46
N LEU A 48 64.05 -15.29 -27.69
CA LEU A 48 63.31 -14.89 -28.89
C LEU A 48 61.92 -15.54 -28.93
N LEU A 49 61.83 -16.83 -28.56
CA LEU A 49 60.56 -17.55 -28.44
C LEU A 49 59.66 -16.96 -27.34
N THR A 50 60.22 -16.63 -26.17
CA THR A 50 59.44 -15.99 -25.09
C THR A 50 58.93 -14.61 -25.50
N LEU A 51 59.74 -13.81 -26.22
CA LEU A 51 59.31 -12.53 -26.78
C LEU A 51 58.11 -12.70 -27.73
N PHE A 52 58.14 -13.68 -28.64
CA PHE A 52 57.02 -13.94 -29.55
C PHE A 52 55.74 -14.34 -28.82
N ILE A 53 55.84 -15.16 -27.77
CA ILE A 53 54.69 -15.55 -26.94
C ILE A 53 54.11 -14.32 -26.22
N VAL A 54 54.96 -13.47 -25.66
CA VAL A 54 54.53 -12.24 -24.97
C VAL A 54 53.85 -11.28 -25.94
N ILE A 55 54.41 -11.05 -27.13
CA ILE A 55 53.81 -10.18 -28.16
C ILE A 55 52.46 -10.74 -28.62
N SER A 56 52.36 -12.05 -28.83
CA SER A 56 51.10 -12.72 -29.19
C SER A 56 50.03 -12.53 -28.11
N LEU A 57 50.41 -12.67 -26.84
CA LEU A 57 49.51 -12.47 -25.71
C LEU A 57 49.01 -11.01 -25.62
N PHE A 58 49.91 -10.03 -25.81
CA PHE A 58 49.52 -8.62 -25.84
C PHE A 58 48.61 -8.29 -27.03
N ALA A 59 48.89 -8.82 -28.22
CA ALA A 59 48.04 -8.64 -29.38
C ALA A 59 46.63 -9.23 -29.15
N GLN A 60 46.53 -10.40 -28.52
CA GLN A 60 45.25 -11.01 -28.15
C GLN A 60 44.48 -10.20 -27.11
N LEU A 61 45.16 -9.67 -26.08
CA LEU A 61 44.55 -8.79 -25.09
C LEU A 61 44.02 -7.52 -25.75
N LEU A 62 44.84 -6.84 -26.57
CA LEU A 62 44.45 -5.64 -27.31
C LEU A 62 43.25 -5.90 -28.23
N TRP A 63 43.23 -7.02 -28.95
CA TRP A 63 42.09 -7.40 -29.78
C TRP A 63 40.81 -7.60 -28.96
N HIS A 64 40.90 -8.26 -27.81
CA HIS A 64 39.75 -8.46 -26.94
C HIS A 64 39.21 -7.17 -26.32
N PHE A 65 40.10 -6.30 -25.84
CA PHE A 65 39.72 -5.00 -25.30
C PHE A 65 39.15 -4.09 -26.41
N GLY A 66 39.81 -4.03 -27.56
CA GLY A 66 39.34 -3.28 -28.73
C GLY A 66 37.96 -3.72 -29.19
N ARG A 67 37.75 -5.03 -29.38
CA ARG A 67 36.44 -5.57 -29.80
C ARG A 67 35.32 -5.25 -28.81
N ARG A 68 35.60 -5.31 -27.50
CA ARG A 68 34.62 -4.92 -26.47
C ARG A 68 34.32 -3.43 -26.50
N TYR A 69 35.34 -2.60 -26.69
CA TYR A 69 35.18 -1.15 -26.78
C TYR A 69 34.36 -0.75 -28.01
N PHE A 70 34.72 -1.24 -29.20
CA PHE A 70 33.97 -0.99 -30.43
C PHE A 70 32.54 -1.53 -30.37
N ALA A 71 32.32 -2.73 -29.83
CA ALA A 71 30.96 -3.25 -29.65
C ALA A 71 30.09 -2.39 -28.71
N LYS A 72 30.69 -1.74 -27.70
CA LYS A 72 29.97 -0.84 -26.80
C LYS A 72 29.60 0.49 -27.48
N VAL A 73 30.48 1.00 -28.35
CA VAL A 73 30.25 2.23 -29.13
C VAL A 73 29.21 2.00 -30.23
N GLN A 74 29.31 0.88 -30.96
CA GLN A 74 28.36 0.52 -32.02
C GLN A 74 26.92 0.41 -31.48
N ARG A 75 26.74 -0.19 -30.29
CA ARG A 75 25.43 -0.34 -29.63
C ARG A 75 24.76 0.98 -29.22
N LYS A 76 25.51 2.09 -29.10
CA LYS A 76 24.90 3.40 -28.83
C LYS A 76 24.26 4.04 -30.07
N ASN A 77 24.68 3.62 -31.26
CA ASN A 77 24.26 4.21 -32.53
C ASN A 77 23.34 3.29 -33.35
N ASP A 78 23.34 1.98 -33.09
CA ASP A 78 22.42 1.05 -33.74
C ASP A 78 21.02 1.17 -33.13
N THR A 79 20.08 1.72 -33.88
CA THR A 79 18.64 1.64 -33.57
C THR A 79 18.23 0.17 -33.54
N VAL A 80 17.94 -0.36 -32.35
CA VAL A 80 17.57 -1.77 -32.19
C VAL A 80 16.17 -2.00 -32.77
N LEU A 81 16.10 -2.70 -33.90
CA LEU A 81 14.84 -2.98 -34.61
C LEU A 81 14.14 -4.28 -34.15
N GLN A 82 14.80 -5.12 -33.35
CA GLN A 82 14.29 -6.44 -32.95
C GLN A 82 14.38 -6.65 -31.44
N PHE A 83 13.24 -7.00 -30.82
CA PHE A 83 13.11 -7.24 -29.38
C PHE A 83 14.15 -8.22 -28.81
N LYS A 84 14.43 -9.32 -29.52
CA LYS A 84 15.39 -10.36 -29.09
C LYS A 84 16.83 -9.86 -28.96
N ASN A 85 17.18 -8.74 -29.59
CA ASN A 85 18.53 -8.17 -29.57
C ASN A 85 18.73 -7.12 -28.47
N LEU A 86 17.66 -6.74 -27.77
CA LEU A 86 17.72 -5.85 -26.61
C LEU A 86 18.38 -6.55 -25.41
N HIS A 87 18.88 -5.75 -24.47
CA HIS A 87 19.39 -6.29 -23.21
C HIS A 87 18.27 -6.96 -22.42
N PRO A 88 18.51 -8.07 -21.67
CA PRO A 88 17.46 -8.72 -20.87
C PRO A 88 16.68 -7.79 -19.93
N TYR A 89 17.35 -6.79 -19.34
CA TYR A 89 16.69 -5.75 -18.53
C TYR A 89 15.80 -4.81 -19.35
N GLU A 90 16.19 -4.47 -20.59
CA GLU A 90 15.35 -3.65 -21.49
C GLU A 90 14.15 -4.46 -21.99
N GLN A 91 14.35 -5.76 -22.26
CA GLN A 91 13.28 -6.70 -22.61
C GLN A 91 12.29 -6.83 -21.45
N LEU A 92 12.77 -7.03 -20.22
CA LEU A 92 11.95 -7.04 -19.02
C LEU A 92 11.20 -5.71 -18.85
N GLY A 93 11.87 -4.58 -19.03
CA GLY A 93 11.25 -3.26 -18.97
C GLY A 93 10.13 -3.07 -19.98
N ILE A 94 10.33 -3.48 -21.23
CA ILE A 94 9.29 -3.43 -22.27
C ILE A 94 8.13 -4.38 -21.95
N VAL A 95 8.43 -5.61 -21.51
CA VAL A 95 7.39 -6.57 -21.13
C VAL A 95 6.55 -6.04 -19.96
N TRP A 96 7.19 -5.38 -19.00
CA TRP A 96 6.52 -4.74 -17.88
C TRP A 96 5.69 -3.52 -18.32
N LEU A 97 6.22 -2.65 -19.20
CA LEU A 97 5.51 -1.50 -19.75
C LEU A 97 4.28 -1.87 -20.60
N LEU A 98 4.27 -3.07 -21.18
CA LEU A 98 3.17 -3.59 -21.99
C LEU A 98 2.22 -4.47 -21.19
N ASP A 99 2.41 -4.62 -19.87
CA ASP A 99 1.68 -5.55 -19.00
C ASP A 99 1.67 -7.01 -19.53
N ALA A 100 2.64 -7.37 -20.38
CA ALA A 100 2.71 -8.66 -21.07
C ALA A 100 3.40 -9.76 -20.25
N ALA A 101 3.52 -9.57 -18.93
CA ALA A 101 4.25 -10.47 -18.05
C ALA A 101 3.67 -11.91 -18.04
N LYS A 102 2.34 -12.03 -18.19
CA LYS A 102 1.67 -13.35 -18.26
C LYS A 102 1.99 -14.08 -19.56
N ASP A 103 1.92 -13.39 -20.69
CA ASP A 103 2.18 -13.97 -22.02
C ASP A 103 3.67 -14.33 -22.23
N GLN A 104 4.57 -13.67 -21.50
CA GLN A 104 6.01 -13.86 -21.57
C GLN A 104 6.59 -14.57 -20.34
N GLN A 105 5.80 -15.34 -19.59
CA GLN A 105 6.23 -16.08 -18.40
C GLN A 105 7.53 -16.88 -18.63
N VAL A 106 7.57 -17.70 -19.69
CA VAL A 106 8.74 -18.53 -20.05
C VAL A 106 10.01 -17.70 -20.29
N PHE A 107 9.86 -16.48 -20.82
CA PHE A 107 10.98 -15.57 -21.01
C PHE A 107 11.48 -15.04 -19.65
N ILE A 108 10.57 -14.56 -18.81
CA ILE A 108 10.91 -13.97 -17.50
C ILE A 108 11.58 -15.03 -16.61
N GLU A 109 11.00 -16.22 -16.49
CA GLU A 109 11.59 -17.34 -15.74
C GLU A 109 13.00 -17.66 -16.23
N ARG A 110 13.22 -17.69 -17.55
CA ARG A 110 14.55 -17.94 -18.14
C ARG A 110 15.57 -16.87 -17.78
N VAL A 111 15.15 -15.61 -17.70
CA VAL A 111 16.04 -14.51 -17.30
C VAL A 111 16.44 -14.65 -15.83
N PHE A 112 15.51 -15.10 -14.97
CA PHE A 112 15.74 -15.21 -13.53
C PHE A 112 16.26 -16.58 -13.08
N THR A 113 16.31 -17.62 -13.92
CA THR A 113 16.79 -18.97 -13.54
C THR A 113 18.23 -18.97 -13.01
N GLN A 114 19.05 -17.99 -13.43
CA GLN A 114 20.44 -17.86 -12.98
C GLN A 114 20.57 -17.01 -11.70
N SER A 115 19.47 -16.40 -11.23
CA SER A 115 19.46 -15.56 -10.04
C SER A 115 19.29 -16.43 -8.80
N GLY A 116 20.34 -16.54 -7.99
CA GLY A 116 20.26 -17.22 -6.70
C GLY A 116 19.33 -16.53 -5.68
N LEU A 117 18.97 -15.26 -5.91
CA LEU A 117 18.11 -14.48 -5.00
C LEU A 117 16.64 -14.52 -5.43
N LEU A 118 16.36 -14.33 -6.72
CA LEU A 118 14.99 -14.06 -7.21
C LEU A 118 14.33 -15.23 -7.93
N SER A 119 15.05 -16.28 -8.32
CA SER A 119 14.48 -17.37 -9.14
C SER A 119 13.19 -17.93 -8.54
N ASN A 120 13.24 -18.35 -7.27
CA ASN A 120 12.12 -19.01 -6.60
C ASN A 120 10.96 -18.04 -6.28
N ILE A 121 11.25 -16.75 -6.07
CA ILE A 121 10.23 -15.72 -5.84
C ILE A 121 9.46 -15.43 -7.13
N ILE A 122 10.18 -15.32 -8.25
CA ILE A 122 9.56 -15.08 -9.56
C ILE A 122 8.72 -16.29 -10.00
N GLU A 123 9.22 -17.50 -9.80
CA GLU A 123 8.46 -18.74 -10.05
C GLU A 123 7.18 -18.77 -9.20
N ALA A 124 7.29 -18.55 -7.89
CA ALA A 124 6.13 -18.44 -7.01
C ALA A 124 5.15 -17.35 -7.45
N GLN A 125 5.63 -16.24 -8.00
CA GLN A 125 4.77 -15.13 -8.44
C GLN A 125 3.95 -15.50 -9.67
N PHE A 126 4.48 -16.37 -10.53
CA PHE A 126 3.71 -16.93 -11.63
C PHE A 126 2.70 -17.97 -11.15
N ASP A 127 3.09 -18.87 -10.24
CA ASP A 127 2.19 -19.85 -9.64
C ASP A 127 1.02 -19.16 -8.93
N TYR A 128 1.31 -18.10 -8.16
CA TYR A 128 0.31 -17.23 -7.54
C TYR A 128 -0.66 -16.63 -8.57
N LYS A 129 -0.15 -16.04 -9.66
CA LYS A 129 -0.98 -15.47 -10.73
C LYS A 129 -1.80 -16.50 -11.51
N ASN A 130 -1.36 -17.75 -11.50
CA ASN A 130 -2.07 -18.87 -12.10
C ASN A 130 -3.09 -19.51 -11.14
N GLY A 131 -3.13 -19.05 -9.88
CA GLY A 131 -4.04 -19.55 -8.83
C GLY A 131 -3.53 -20.80 -8.10
N ASP A 132 -2.31 -21.25 -8.38
CA ASP A 132 -1.70 -22.38 -7.67
C ASP A 132 -0.94 -21.90 -6.44
N TYR A 133 -1.69 -21.58 -5.39
CA TYR A 133 -1.15 -21.05 -4.15
C TYR A 133 -0.25 -22.05 -3.41
N VAL A 134 -0.49 -23.36 -3.54
CA VAL A 134 0.30 -24.38 -2.85
C VAL A 134 1.68 -24.52 -3.51
N ALA A 135 1.72 -24.56 -4.84
CA ALA A 135 2.99 -24.53 -5.57
C ALA A 135 3.78 -23.24 -5.25
N ALA A 136 3.10 -22.09 -5.25
CA ALA A 136 3.72 -20.81 -4.92
C ALA A 136 4.38 -20.82 -3.53
N LEU A 137 3.67 -21.29 -2.50
CA LEU A 137 4.22 -21.38 -1.14
C LEU A 137 5.43 -22.33 -1.05
N ASN A 138 5.37 -23.49 -1.71
CA ASN A 138 6.49 -24.44 -1.75
C ASN A 138 7.73 -23.85 -2.42
N CYS A 139 7.55 -23.03 -3.47
CA CYS A 139 8.63 -22.31 -4.13
C CYS A 139 9.22 -21.23 -3.20
N LEU A 140 8.38 -20.50 -2.44
CA LEU A 140 8.84 -19.51 -1.47
C LEU A 140 9.65 -20.13 -0.32
N ASP A 141 9.35 -21.36 0.09
CA ASP A 141 10.12 -22.10 1.12
C ASP A 141 11.55 -22.42 0.68
N GLN A 142 11.79 -22.47 -0.62
CA GLN A 142 13.12 -22.68 -1.18
C GLN A 142 13.87 -21.37 -1.43
N SER A 143 13.27 -20.21 -1.14
CA SER A 143 13.90 -18.91 -1.40
C SER A 143 15.18 -18.71 -0.58
N ALA A 144 16.11 -17.91 -1.12
CA ALA A 144 17.35 -17.61 -0.43
C ALA A 144 17.06 -16.78 0.84
N PRO A 145 17.77 -17.02 1.95
CA PRO A 145 17.57 -16.25 3.19
C PRO A 145 17.75 -14.73 3.02
N MET A 146 18.56 -14.29 2.06
CA MET A 146 18.77 -12.87 1.76
C MET A 146 17.58 -12.21 1.05
N ALA A 147 16.63 -12.99 0.53
CA ALA A 147 15.42 -12.54 -0.15
C ALA A 147 14.16 -12.69 0.73
N PHE A 148 14.36 -12.96 2.02
CA PHE A 148 13.31 -13.30 2.97
C PHE A 148 12.16 -12.28 2.97
N GLU A 149 12.46 -10.97 3.03
CA GLU A 149 11.42 -9.94 3.10
C GLU A 149 10.51 -9.96 1.86
N LEU A 150 11.07 -10.16 0.67
CA LEU A 150 10.29 -10.27 -0.56
C LEU A 150 9.44 -11.54 -0.59
N ALA A 151 10.00 -12.66 -0.11
CA ALA A 151 9.27 -13.91 -0.02
C ALA A 151 8.10 -13.80 0.98
N GLU A 152 8.31 -13.18 2.13
CA GLU A 152 7.27 -12.94 3.13
C GLU A 152 6.14 -12.04 2.62
N LEU A 153 6.47 -10.95 1.93
CA LEU A 153 5.46 -10.07 1.33
C LEU A 153 4.54 -10.84 0.38
N GLN A 154 5.10 -11.79 -0.36
CA GLN A 154 4.32 -12.63 -1.26
C GLN A 154 3.53 -13.72 -0.52
N ARG A 155 4.11 -14.34 0.52
CA ARG A 155 3.38 -15.29 1.39
C ARG A 155 2.16 -14.65 2.03
N ILE A 156 2.30 -13.43 2.56
CA ILE A 156 1.18 -12.68 3.14
C ILE A 156 0.09 -12.47 2.08
N ASP A 157 0.46 -12.08 0.87
CA ASP A 157 -0.53 -11.84 -0.19
C ASP A 157 -1.28 -13.13 -0.57
N ILE A 158 -0.59 -14.27 -0.62
CA ILE A 158 -1.18 -15.60 -0.81
C ILE A 158 -2.15 -15.93 0.32
N PHE A 159 -1.76 -15.76 1.59
CA PHE A 159 -2.64 -16.03 2.73
C PHE A 159 -3.88 -15.15 2.72
N LEU A 160 -3.76 -13.88 2.31
CA LEU A 160 -4.90 -12.98 2.15
C LEU A 160 -5.83 -13.38 1.01
N GLU A 161 -5.32 -13.95 -0.09
CA GLU A 161 -6.17 -14.52 -1.16
C GLU A 161 -6.87 -15.81 -0.72
N GLN A 162 -6.20 -16.63 0.09
CA GLN A 162 -6.76 -17.87 0.64
C GLN A 162 -7.70 -17.65 1.84
N GLN A 163 -7.94 -16.40 2.24
CA GLN A 163 -8.72 -16.03 3.44
C GLN A 163 -8.12 -16.54 4.76
N GLU A 164 -6.83 -16.88 4.79
CA GLU A 164 -6.09 -17.27 5.99
C GLU A 164 -5.58 -16.03 6.75
N THR A 165 -6.51 -15.14 7.13
CA THR A 165 -6.19 -13.79 7.60
C THR A 165 -5.41 -13.75 8.93
N GLU A 166 -5.59 -14.75 9.81
CA GLU A 166 -4.82 -14.83 11.07
C GLU A 166 -3.33 -15.14 10.82
N LYS A 167 -3.04 -16.01 9.85
CA LYS A 167 -1.66 -16.27 9.43
C LYS A 167 -1.08 -15.01 8.80
N ALA A 168 -1.81 -14.39 7.87
CA ALA A 168 -1.39 -13.13 7.25
C ALA A 168 -1.06 -12.06 8.30
N LEU A 169 -1.90 -11.90 9.33
CA LEU A 169 -1.65 -10.98 10.44
C LEU A 169 -0.33 -11.30 11.16
N THR A 170 -0.11 -12.57 11.53
CA THR A 170 1.12 -12.99 12.24
C THR A 170 2.38 -12.64 11.45
N HIS A 171 2.36 -12.90 10.13
CA HIS A 171 3.48 -12.58 9.25
C HIS A 171 3.67 -11.07 9.04
N LEU A 172 2.58 -10.30 8.97
CA LEU A 172 2.63 -8.84 8.89
C LEU A 172 3.22 -8.22 10.17
N GLU A 173 2.80 -8.70 11.34
CA GLU A 173 3.34 -8.23 12.63
C GLU A 173 4.82 -8.58 12.77
N PHE A 174 5.23 -9.76 12.29
CA PHE A 174 6.63 -10.14 12.25
C PHE A 174 7.45 -9.16 11.39
N LEU A 175 7.00 -8.88 10.16
CA LEU A 175 7.70 -7.94 9.27
C LEU A 175 7.80 -6.53 9.85
N ALA A 176 6.81 -6.12 10.63
CA ALA A 176 6.81 -4.78 11.23
C ALA A 176 7.78 -4.64 12.41
N GLN A 177 8.27 -5.74 12.99
CA GLN A 177 9.33 -5.76 13.99
C GLN A 177 10.70 -6.09 13.40
N HIS A 178 10.72 -6.61 12.17
CA HIS A 178 11.92 -7.05 11.47
C HIS A 178 12.73 -5.86 10.92
N GLN A 179 14.05 -5.92 11.08
CA GLN A 179 14.94 -4.90 10.53
C GLN A 179 15.16 -5.13 9.04
N LEU A 180 14.86 -4.12 8.22
CA LEU A 180 15.01 -4.19 6.77
C LEU A 180 16.45 -4.50 6.35
N SER A 181 16.61 -5.49 5.47
CA SER A 181 17.92 -5.85 4.91
C SER A 181 18.63 -4.68 4.21
N PRO A 182 19.97 -4.56 4.30
CA PRO A 182 20.71 -3.41 3.78
C PRO A 182 20.51 -3.11 2.29
N TRP A 183 20.28 -4.15 1.48
CA TRP A 183 20.10 -4.00 0.03
C TRP A 183 18.72 -3.47 -0.37
N LEU A 184 17.74 -3.53 0.54
CA LEU A 184 16.39 -2.98 0.34
C LEU A 184 16.29 -1.51 0.79
N LEU A 185 17.29 -0.97 1.48
CA LEU A 185 17.27 0.42 1.98
C LEU A 185 17.14 1.44 0.84
N GLU A 186 17.76 1.18 -0.31
CA GLU A 186 17.64 2.08 -1.49
C GLU A 186 16.20 2.16 -2.03
N ILE A 187 15.36 1.16 -1.74
CA ILE A 187 13.97 1.06 -2.18
C ILE A 187 12.98 0.92 -1.01
N GLU A 188 13.38 1.39 0.17
CA GLU A 188 12.58 1.27 1.40
C GLU A 188 11.17 1.86 1.22
N THR A 189 11.05 2.98 0.51
CA THR A 189 9.75 3.63 0.25
C THR A 189 8.79 2.71 -0.51
N ALA A 190 9.28 1.97 -1.51
CA ALA A 190 8.48 1.01 -2.26
C ALA A 190 8.10 -0.21 -1.40
N TYR A 191 9.02 -0.66 -0.56
CA TYR A 191 8.76 -1.72 0.41
C TYR A 191 7.67 -1.32 1.42
N GLN A 192 7.77 -0.13 2.00
CA GLN A 192 6.76 0.39 2.94
C GLN A 192 5.40 0.56 2.27
N HIS A 193 5.34 1.09 1.05
CA HIS A 193 4.09 1.18 0.30
C HIS A 193 3.44 -0.20 0.10
N ARG A 194 4.25 -1.22 -0.22
CA ARG A 194 3.76 -2.59 -0.37
C ARG A 194 3.23 -3.16 0.94
N ILE A 195 3.91 -2.92 2.07
CA ILE A 195 3.42 -3.32 3.40
C ILE A 195 2.10 -2.63 3.74
N THR A 196 2.01 -1.30 3.55
CA THR A 196 0.78 -0.53 3.79
C THR A 196 -0.39 -1.08 2.98
N ALA A 197 -0.17 -1.45 1.71
CA ALA A 197 -1.19 -2.06 0.88
C ALA A 197 -1.67 -3.43 1.42
N LEU A 198 -0.77 -4.26 1.94
CA LEU A 198 -1.12 -5.55 2.56
C LEU A 198 -1.91 -5.36 3.86
N TRP A 199 -1.50 -4.40 4.71
CA TRP A 199 -2.28 -4.01 5.89
C TRP A 199 -3.67 -3.49 5.51
N GLY A 200 -3.76 -2.69 4.45
CA GLY A 200 -5.03 -2.24 3.88
C GLY A 200 -5.91 -3.41 3.47
N LYS A 201 -5.39 -4.36 2.70
CA LYS A 201 -6.13 -5.56 2.27
C LYS A 201 -6.63 -6.38 3.46
N LEU A 202 -5.80 -6.61 4.48
CA LEU A 202 -6.20 -7.28 5.73
C LEU A 202 -7.33 -6.51 6.44
N ALA A 203 -7.17 -5.21 6.63
CA ALA A 203 -8.13 -4.35 7.31
C ALA A 203 -9.51 -4.32 6.62
N LEU A 204 -9.53 -4.42 5.28
CA LEU A 204 -10.79 -4.48 4.53
C LEU A 204 -11.46 -5.85 4.59
N GLN A 205 -10.69 -6.95 4.60
CA GLN A 205 -11.24 -8.30 4.69
C GLN A 205 -11.74 -8.63 6.11
N LYS A 206 -10.98 -8.25 7.14
CA LYS A 206 -11.27 -8.53 8.56
C LYS A 206 -11.01 -7.28 9.41
N PRO A 207 -11.96 -6.32 9.44
CA PRO A 207 -11.75 -5.02 10.09
C PRO A 207 -11.57 -5.11 11.61
N TRP A 208 -12.24 -6.07 12.25
CA TRP A 208 -12.12 -6.32 13.69
C TRP A 208 -10.81 -7.01 14.06
N LEU A 209 -10.33 -7.96 13.23
CA LEU A 209 -9.02 -8.59 13.43
C LEU A 209 -7.89 -7.54 13.37
N PHE A 210 -7.99 -6.59 12.44
CA PHE A 210 -7.00 -5.51 12.34
C PHE A 210 -6.93 -4.62 13.59
N LEU A 211 -8.02 -4.47 14.37
CA LEU A 211 -7.99 -3.69 15.61
C LEU A 211 -7.10 -4.30 16.69
N GLN A 212 -6.84 -5.60 16.63
CA GLN A 212 -5.99 -6.31 17.60
C GLN A 212 -4.51 -5.98 17.41
N THR A 213 -4.15 -5.31 16.31
CA THR A 213 -2.76 -4.91 16.03
C THR A 213 -2.27 -3.90 17.06
N ILE A 214 -1.07 -4.14 17.57
CA ILE A 214 -0.41 -3.26 18.57
C ILE A 214 0.07 -1.95 17.92
N GLN A 215 0.16 -1.91 16.58
CA GLN A 215 0.75 -0.81 15.85
C GLN A 215 -0.31 0.22 15.37
N TYR A 216 0.05 1.50 15.51
CA TYR A 216 -0.77 2.63 15.08
C TYR A 216 -0.23 3.18 13.74
N GLY A 217 -1.11 3.78 12.92
CA GLY A 217 -0.69 4.51 11.72
C GLY A 217 -0.28 3.66 10.51
N LEU A 218 -0.64 2.38 10.49
CA LEU A 218 -0.27 1.44 9.42
C LEU A 218 -0.96 1.71 8.07
N LEU A 219 -2.11 2.36 8.10
CA LEU A 219 -2.95 2.62 6.93
C LEU A 219 -2.72 4.02 6.40
N ASP A 220 -2.65 4.14 5.08
CA ASP A 220 -2.77 5.42 4.40
C ASP A 220 -4.17 6.03 4.59
N ALA A 221 -4.36 7.24 4.06
CA ALA A 221 -5.61 7.97 4.25
C ALA A 221 -6.82 7.26 3.62
N GLU A 222 -6.66 6.64 2.46
CA GLU A 222 -7.74 5.99 1.72
C GLU A 222 -8.16 4.69 2.40
N HIS A 223 -7.20 3.80 2.67
CA HIS A 223 -7.46 2.52 3.32
C HIS A 223 -8.00 2.70 4.73
N ARG A 224 -7.59 3.75 5.44
CA ARG A 224 -8.16 4.07 6.76
C ARG A 224 -9.64 4.41 6.67
N ASP A 225 -10.03 5.26 5.73
CA ASP A 225 -11.44 5.64 5.58
C ASP A 225 -12.29 4.45 5.12
N LEU A 226 -11.77 3.62 4.21
CA LEU A 226 -12.42 2.37 3.79
C LEU A 226 -12.55 1.37 4.95
N TRP A 227 -11.52 1.26 5.81
CA TRP A 227 -11.58 0.42 7.00
C TRP A 227 -12.65 0.89 8.00
N LEU A 228 -12.77 2.20 8.24
CA LEU A 228 -13.85 2.75 9.09
C LEU A 228 -15.23 2.46 8.51
N GLN A 229 -15.38 2.52 7.18
CA GLN A 229 -16.63 2.12 6.51
C GLN A 229 -16.92 0.62 6.70
N GLN A 230 -15.91 -0.24 6.58
CA GLN A 230 -16.07 -1.68 6.84
C GLN A 230 -16.46 -1.98 8.29
N LEU A 231 -15.87 -1.26 9.27
CA LEU A 231 -16.28 -1.34 10.67
C LEU A 231 -17.75 -0.96 10.87
N LEU A 232 -18.23 0.09 10.20
CA LEU A 232 -19.65 0.50 10.27
C LEU A 232 -20.59 -0.54 9.66
N ILE A 233 -20.20 -1.17 8.55
CA ILE A 233 -20.98 -2.22 7.88
C ILE A 233 -21.07 -3.47 8.75
N GLN A 234 -19.96 -3.87 9.36
CA GLN A 234 -19.84 -5.10 10.15
C GLN A 234 -20.00 -4.86 11.65
N PHE A 235 -20.56 -3.71 12.06
CA PHE A 235 -20.63 -3.29 13.45
C PHE A 235 -21.39 -4.27 14.34
N ASP A 236 -22.50 -4.80 13.84
CA ASP A 236 -23.39 -5.70 14.60
C ASP A 236 -22.75 -7.08 14.85
N GLN A 237 -21.59 -7.37 14.24
CA GLN A 237 -20.83 -8.61 14.42
C GLN A 237 -19.71 -8.46 15.46
N ALA A 238 -19.51 -7.27 16.03
CA ALA A 238 -18.42 -7.01 16.97
C ALA A 238 -18.60 -7.75 18.30
N SER A 239 -17.51 -8.30 18.83
CA SER A 239 -17.47 -8.82 20.19
C SER A 239 -17.31 -7.69 21.22
N VAL A 240 -17.49 -8.01 22.51
CA VAL A 240 -17.26 -7.04 23.60
C VAL A 240 -15.79 -6.60 23.63
N ASP A 241 -14.86 -7.53 23.40
CA ASP A 241 -13.42 -7.24 23.37
C ASP A 241 -13.06 -6.33 22.20
N ASP A 242 -13.69 -6.53 21.04
CA ASP A 242 -13.53 -5.70 19.85
C ASP A 242 -13.98 -4.25 20.11
N LEU A 243 -15.15 -4.07 20.73
CA LEU A 243 -15.65 -2.74 21.09
C LEU A 243 -14.72 -2.07 22.10
N SER A 244 -14.23 -2.80 23.10
CA SER A 244 -13.26 -2.25 24.07
C SER A 244 -11.96 -1.82 23.40
N SER A 245 -11.47 -2.60 22.43
CA SER A 245 -10.25 -2.30 21.67
C SER A 245 -10.46 -1.07 20.79
N LEU A 246 -11.62 -0.94 20.16
CA LEU A 246 -11.98 0.23 19.36
C LEU A 246 -12.07 1.51 20.21
N GLN A 247 -12.62 1.44 21.42
CA GLN A 247 -12.65 2.55 22.37
C GLN A 247 -11.24 3.00 22.72
N GLN A 248 -10.35 2.06 23.09
CA GLN A 248 -8.95 2.36 23.39
C GLN A 248 -8.24 2.98 22.18
N ARG A 249 -8.46 2.44 20.98
CA ARG A 249 -7.91 2.94 19.72
C ARG A 249 -8.35 4.38 19.44
N TYR A 250 -9.62 4.71 19.67
CA TYR A 250 -10.11 6.08 19.51
C TYR A 250 -9.43 7.03 20.50
N LEU A 251 -9.37 6.66 21.78
CA LEU A 251 -8.77 7.49 22.82
C LEU A 251 -7.27 7.76 22.55
N ALA A 252 -6.54 6.73 22.10
CA ALA A 252 -5.13 6.88 21.71
C ALA A 252 -4.94 7.84 20.52
N LEU A 253 -5.89 7.89 19.59
CA LEU A 253 -5.80 8.67 18.35
C LEU A 253 -6.59 9.99 18.41
N GLN A 254 -7.16 10.36 19.55
CA GLN A 254 -8.13 11.45 19.65
C GLN A 254 -7.59 12.79 19.10
N SER A 255 -6.35 13.13 19.44
CA SER A 255 -5.69 14.36 18.97
C SER A 255 -5.39 14.33 17.46
N GLU A 256 -5.03 13.17 16.92
CA GLU A 256 -4.82 13.00 15.48
C GLU A 256 -6.13 13.11 14.71
N ILE A 257 -7.22 12.51 15.23
CA ILE A 257 -8.52 12.48 14.56
C ILE A 257 -9.03 13.88 14.29
N GLN A 258 -8.87 14.83 15.23
CA GLN A 258 -9.30 16.22 15.03
C GLN A 258 -8.61 16.90 13.84
N ASN A 259 -7.36 16.53 13.57
CA ASN A 259 -6.57 17.09 12.46
C ASN A 259 -6.79 16.36 11.12
N ARG A 260 -7.63 15.32 11.08
CA ARG A 260 -7.91 14.55 9.85
C ARG A 260 -8.94 15.25 8.96
N PRO A 261 -9.02 14.86 7.68
CA PRO A 261 -10.05 15.37 6.77
C PRO A 261 -11.47 15.19 7.33
N TYR A 262 -12.36 16.11 6.97
CA TYR A 262 -13.74 16.14 7.47
C TYR A 262 -14.48 14.81 7.28
N SER A 263 -14.36 14.18 6.11
CA SER A 263 -14.97 12.88 5.80
C SER A 263 -14.57 11.78 6.79
N SER A 264 -13.29 11.72 7.15
CA SER A 264 -12.73 10.75 8.10
C SER A 264 -13.29 10.98 9.51
N LYS A 265 -13.43 12.25 9.92
CA LYS A 265 -14.02 12.61 11.22
C LYS A 265 -15.50 12.25 11.30
N VAL A 266 -16.26 12.44 10.22
CA VAL A 266 -17.67 12.02 10.15
C VAL A 266 -17.82 10.51 10.28
N LEU A 267 -16.93 9.72 9.67
CA LEU A 267 -16.93 8.25 9.85
C LEU A 267 -16.70 7.86 11.32
N TRP A 268 -15.74 8.49 12.00
CA TRP A 268 -15.55 8.30 13.43
C TRP A 268 -16.79 8.67 14.23
N LEU A 269 -17.43 9.79 13.93
CA LEU A 269 -18.66 10.20 14.61
C LEU A 269 -19.77 9.14 14.47
N LYS A 270 -19.97 8.61 13.26
CA LYS A 270 -20.96 7.53 13.01
C LYS A 270 -20.67 6.28 13.83
N ILE A 271 -19.39 5.93 14.02
CA ILE A 271 -19.00 4.79 14.86
C ILE A 271 -19.30 5.09 16.33
N LEU A 272 -18.89 6.25 16.84
CA LEU A 272 -19.15 6.67 18.21
C LEU A 272 -20.65 6.74 18.53
N ALA A 273 -21.49 7.10 17.56
CA ALA A 273 -22.95 7.14 17.72
C ALA A 273 -23.55 5.77 18.05
N ARG A 274 -22.86 4.68 17.70
CA ARG A 274 -23.27 3.30 18.01
C ARG A 274 -22.68 2.76 19.32
N MET A 275 -21.86 3.54 20.02
CA MET A 275 -21.21 3.15 21.29
C MET A 275 -21.69 4.06 22.43
N PRO A 276 -22.71 3.65 23.20
CA PRO A 276 -23.26 4.46 24.28
C PRO A 276 -22.22 4.85 25.34
N GLU A 277 -21.20 4.02 25.58
CA GLU A 277 -20.15 4.30 26.55
C GLU A 277 -19.26 5.49 26.15
N MET A 278 -19.22 5.83 24.86
CA MET A 278 -18.40 6.90 24.28
C MET A 278 -19.19 8.19 24.04
N SER A 279 -20.27 8.43 24.81
CA SER A 279 -21.17 9.55 24.59
C SER A 279 -20.50 10.92 24.69
N LEU A 280 -19.51 11.06 25.59
CA LEU A 280 -18.76 12.30 25.77
C LEU A 280 -17.89 12.58 24.53
N GLN A 281 -17.17 11.56 24.05
CA GLN A 281 -16.30 11.66 22.88
C GLN A 281 -17.10 11.93 21.61
N HIS A 282 -18.28 11.33 21.48
CA HIS A 282 -19.21 11.62 20.40
C HIS A 282 -19.65 13.10 20.43
N GLU A 283 -20.06 13.60 21.60
CA GLU A 283 -20.49 14.99 21.76
C GLU A 283 -19.37 15.97 21.41
N ASP A 284 -18.17 15.75 21.92
CA ASP A 284 -17.01 16.60 21.63
C ASP A 284 -16.68 16.63 20.13
N LEU A 285 -16.66 15.46 19.47
CA LEU A 285 -16.35 15.37 18.05
C LEU A 285 -17.45 16.00 17.18
N ALA A 286 -18.72 15.78 17.53
CA ALA A 286 -19.84 16.40 16.82
C ALA A 286 -19.82 17.92 16.92
N LEU A 287 -19.62 18.46 18.13
CA LEU A 287 -19.55 19.91 18.33
C LEU A 287 -18.36 20.51 17.59
N HIS A 288 -17.21 19.83 17.59
CA HIS A 288 -16.06 20.23 16.79
C HIS A 288 -16.37 20.26 15.29
N LEU A 289 -17.03 19.23 14.75
CA LEU A 289 -17.43 19.19 13.34
C LEU A 289 -18.43 20.28 12.97
N LEU A 290 -19.43 20.52 13.81
CA LEU A 290 -20.41 21.59 13.63
C LEU A 290 -19.78 22.98 13.74
N GLN A 291 -18.69 23.13 14.49
CA GLN A 291 -17.93 24.38 14.52
C GLN A 291 -17.19 24.62 13.20
N GLU A 292 -16.67 23.59 12.56
CA GLU A 292 -15.97 23.72 11.27
C GLU A 292 -16.93 24.05 10.12
N GLN A 293 -17.99 23.27 9.98
CA GLN A 293 -19.05 23.51 8.99
C GLN A 293 -20.38 22.91 9.44
N PHE A 294 -21.49 23.52 9.01
CA PHE A 294 -22.81 22.96 9.30
C PHE A 294 -23.09 21.77 8.37
N ASP A 295 -23.20 20.58 8.95
CA ASP A 295 -23.61 19.35 8.28
C ASP A 295 -24.90 18.83 8.94
N PRO A 296 -26.00 18.69 8.18
CA PRO A 296 -27.27 18.18 8.68
C PRO A 296 -27.18 16.80 9.34
N GLU A 297 -26.37 15.88 8.79
CA GLU A 297 -26.20 14.53 9.32
C GLU A 297 -25.47 14.56 10.67
N VAL A 298 -24.39 15.34 10.76
CA VAL A 298 -23.64 15.52 12.02
C VAL A 298 -24.52 16.16 13.09
N PHE A 299 -25.30 17.18 12.74
CA PHE A 299 -26.22 17.83 13.66
C PHE A 299 -27.28 16.85 14.16
N TYR A 300 -27.83 16.05 13.26
CA TYR A 300 -28.81 15.03 13.59
C TYR A 300 -28.25 13.99 14.56
N LEU A 301 -27.06 13.45 14.30
CA LEU A 301 -26.40 12.47 15.18
C LEU A 301 -26.18 13.05 16.58
N TRP A 302 -25.70 14.29 16.67
CA TRP A 302 -25.55 15.00 17.94
C TRP A 302 -26.87 15.17 18.67
N PHE A 303 -27.87 15.77 17.99
CA PHE A 303 -29.15 16.10 18.60
C PHE A 303 -29.90 14.85 19.07
N GLN A 304 -29.93 13.80 18.25
CA GLN A 304 -30.54 12.52 18.60
C GLN A 304 -29.89 11.95 19.87
N GLN A 305 -28.56 11.95 19.96
CA GLN A 305 -27.88 11.43 21.15
C GLN A 305 -28.25 12.23 22.41
N GLN A 306 -28.37 13.55 22.33
CA GLN A 306 -28.76 14.38 23.49
C GLN A 306 -30.18 14.05 23.97
N LEU A 307 -31.11 13.80 23.05
CA LEU A 307 -32.50 13.45 23.39
C LEU A 307 -32.65 12.02 23.93
N LEU A 308 -31.78 11.10 23.53
CA LEU A 308 -31.80 9.70 24.01
C LEU A 308 -31.19 9.52 25.41
N LYS A 309 -30.59 10.57 26.00
CA LYS A 309 -30.12 10.53 27.39
C LYS A 309 -31.32 10.28 28.33
N GLN A 310 -31.10 9.55 29.43
CA GLN A 310 -32.17 9.26 30.41
C GLN A 310 -32.83 10.53 30.96
N ILE A 311 -32.04 11.60 31.11
CA ILE A 311 -32.51 12.93 31.50
C ILE A 311 -31.89 13.93 30.51
N PRO A 312 -32.61 14.30 29.43
CA PRO A 312 -32.11 15.28 28.47
C PRO A 312 -31.98 16.67 29.10
N ASP A 313 -30.81 17.29 28.96
CA ASP A 313 -30.60 18.70 29.35
C ASP A 313 -31.05 19.62 28.21
N TYR A 314 -32.36 19.88 28.16
CA TYR A 314 -32.97 20.73 27.15
C TYR A 314 -32.40 22.16 27.14
N ALA A 315 -31.97 22.68 28.30
CA ALA A 315 -31.41 24.03 28.39
C ALA A 315 -30.02 24.09 27.73
N TYR A 316 -29.17 23.10 28.00
CA TYR A 316 -27.88 22.96 27.34
C TYR A 316 -28.02 22.82 25.82
N VAL A 317 -28.91 21.92 25.37
CA VAL A 317 -29.14 21.69 23.92
C VAL A 317 -29.64 22.95 23.24
N GLU A 318 -30.59 23.68 23.85
CA GLU A 318 -31.09 24.95 23.32
C GLU A 318 -29.96 25.99 23.19
N GLN A 319 -29.12 26.14 24.21
CA GLN A 319 -27.99 27.08 24.16
C GLN A 319 -27.02 26.75 23.03
N ARG A 320 -26.74 25.47 22.79
CA ARG A 320 -25.89 25.04 21.66
C ARG A 320 -26.53 25.34 20.32
N ILE A 321 -27.85 25.12 20.18
CA ILE A 321 -28.54 25.49 18.94
C ILE A 321 -28.49 27.00 18.71
N ILE A 322 -28.71 27.83 19.73
CA ILE A 322 -28.61 29.29 19.60
C ILE A 322 -27.21 29.71 19.14
N GLN A 323 -26.15 29.09 19.68
CA GLN A 323 -24.77 29.33 19.22
C GLN A 323 -24.58 28.97 17.73
N LEU A 324 -25.18 27.86 17.28
CA LEU A 324 -25.14 27.47 15.87
C LEU A 324 -25.95 28.41 14.98
N GLU A 325 -27.12 28.89 15.42
CA GLU A 325 -27.94 29.86 14.69
C GLU A 325 -27.21 31.21 14.50
N GLN A 326 -26.40 31.61 15.49
CA GLN A 326 -25.56 32.82 15.38
C GLN A 326 -24.45 32.67 14.32
N ARG A 327 -23.94 31.45 14.13
CA ARG A 327 -22.88 31.16 13.15
C ARG A 327 -23.44 30.86 11.75
N TYR A 328 -24.50 30.07 11.68
CA TYR A 328 -25.12 29.61 10.45
C TYR A 328 -26.52 30.20 10.34
N THR A 329 -26.64 31.22 9.50
CA THR A 329 -27.93 31.87 9.25
C THR A 329 -28.80 31.01 8.33
N SER A 330 -30.11 31.11 8.51
CA SER A 330 -31.10 30.52 7.59
C SER A 330 -31.08 28.99 7.50
N VAL A 331 -30.81 28.28 8.61
CA VAL A 331 -30.81 26.81 8.66
C VAL A 331 -32.13 26.28 9.26
N PRO A 332 -33.05 25.72 8.45
CA PRO A 332 -34.37 25.27 8.94
C PRO A 332 -34.29 24.14 9.97
N MET A 333 -33.25 23.31 9.91
CA MET A 333 -33.02 22.20 10.82
C MET A 333 -32.81 22.63 12.28
N LEU A 334 -32.21 23.81 12.50
CA LEU A 334 -32.02 24.36 13.84
C LEU A 334 -33.36 24.82 14.44
N ALA A 335 -34.20 25.46 13.62
CA ALA A 335 -35.57 25.84 14.03
C ALA A 335 -36.43 24.60 14.29
N PHE A 336 -36.30 23.57 13.46
CA PHE A 336 -36.96 22.28 13.67
C PHE A 336 -36.57 21.64 15.02
N ALA A 337 -35.26 21.60 15.33
CA ALA A 337 -34.79 21.07 16.60
C ALA A 337 -35.26 21.88 17.81
N LYS A 338 -35.24 23.22 17.74
CA LYS A 338 -35.78 24.09 18.80
C LYS A 338 -37.26 23.88 19.04
N TRP A 339 -38.04 23.64 18.00
CA TRP A 339 -39.47 23.33 18.14
C TRP A 339 -39.69 22.11 19.03
N HIS A 340 -38.92 21.03 18.82
CA HIS A 340 -39.00 19.83 19.66
C HIS A 340 -38.64 20.11 21.12
N ILE A 341 -37.63 20.94 21.37
CA ILE A 341 -37.26 21.37 22.72
C ILE A 341 -38.39 22.18 23.36
N TYR A 342 -39.02 23.10 22.63
CA TYR A 342 -40.11 23.94 23.14
C TYR A 342 -41.34 23.11 23.47
N MET A 343 -41.70 22.15 22.63
CA MET A 343 -42.79 21.22 22.93
C MET A 343 -42.48 20.36 24.15
N ALA A 344 -41.26 19.82 24.27
CA ALA A 344 -40.85 19.01 25.43
C ALA A 344 -40.81 19.82 26.75
N THR A 345 -40.53 21.12 26.67
CA THR A 345 -40.47 22.04 27.81
C THR A 345 -41.78 22.83 28.03
N GLN A 346 -42.87 22.44 27.36
CA GLN A 346 -44.21 23.05 27.47
C GLN A 346 -44.28 24.54 27.07
N ARG A 347 -43.33 25.03 26.26
CA ARG A 347 -43.29 26.40 25.72
C ARG A 347 -44.01 26.48 24.36
N VAL A 348 -45.30 26.17 24.36
CA VAL A 348 -46.10 26.01 23.13
C VAL A 348 -46.15 27.30 22.30
N ASP A 349 -46.36 28.46 22.91
CA ASP A 349 -46.42 29.75 22.20
C ASP A 349 -45.14 30.05 21.42
N ALA A 350 -43.97 29.75 22.00
CA ALA A 350 -42.68 29.92 21.35
C ALA A 350 -42.49 28.90 20.21
N ALA A 351 -43.00 27.68 20.37
CA ALA A 351 -42.98 26.65 19.34
C ALA A 351 -43.82 27.06 18.12
N GLU A 352 -45.00 27.63 18.35
CA GLU A 352 -45.87 28.12 17.27
C GLU A 352 -45.23 29.26 16.47
N GLN A 353 -44.52 30.18 17.14
CA GLN A 353 -43.79 31.25 16.46
C GLN A 353 -42.74 30.70 15.48
N LEU A 354 -42.06 29.61 15.83
CA LEU A 354 -41.07 28.98 14.94
C LEU A 354 -41.70 28.43 13.66
N LEU A 355 -42.96 28.01 13.67
CA LEU A 355 -43.65 27.44 12.49
C LEU A 355 -43.86 28.46 11.36
N THR A 356 -43.79 29.75 11.67
CA THR A 356 -43.88 30.84 10.69
C THR A 356 -42.59 30.99 9.88
N LEU A 357 -41.48 30.44 10.36
CA LEU A 357 -40.18 30.47 9.69
C LEU A 357 -40.12 29.39 8.60
N TYR A 358 -39.42 29.70 7.51
CA TYR A 358 -39.18 28.80 6.36
C TYR A 358 -40.47 28.14 5.82
N PRO A 359 -41.37 28.91 5.19
CA PRO A 359 -42.66 28.41 4.71
C PRO A 359 -42.53 27.29 3.68
N ASP A 360 -41.51 27.33 2.82
CA ASP A 360 -41.35 26.35 1.74
C ASP A 360 -40.48 25.13 2.13
N ASN A 361 -40.06 25.02 3.39
CA ASN A 361 -39.21 23.92 3.84
C ASN A 361 -40.02 22.67 4.26
N ILE A 362 -39.52 21.48 3.88
CA ILE A 362 -40.15 20.18 4.14
C ILE A 362 -40.27 19.89 5.65
N LEU A 363 -39.21 20.13 6.43
CA LEU A 363 -39.19 19.87 7.88
C LEU A 363 -40.20 20.77 8.61
N MET A 364 -40.26 22.05 8.25
CA MET A 364 -41.21 22.99 8.86
C MET A 364 -42.65 22.72 8.41
N SER A 365 -42.85 22.25 7.17
CA SER A 365 -44.16 21.80 6.69
C SER A 365 -44.65 20.57 7.45
N TYR A 366 -43.77 19.60 7.70
CA TYR A 366 -44.06 18.46 8.57
C TYR A 366 -44.50 18.92 9.95
N LEU A 367 -43.78 19.85 10.59
CA LEU A 367 -44.16 20.36 11.92
C LEU A 367 -45.50 21.10 11.93
N ARG A 368 -45.81 21.89 10.89
CA ARG A 368 -47.12 22.55 10.76
C ARG A 368 -48.27 21.57 10.59
N ILE A 369 -48.08 20.52 9.79
CA ILE A 369 -49.11 19.48 9.64
C ILE A 369 -49.25 18.72 10.97
N LYS A 370 -48.13 18.36 11.61
CA LYS A 370 -48.12 17.68 12.90
C LYS A 370 -48.82 18.50 14.00
N SER A 371 -48.59 19.81 14.07
CA SER A 371 -49.24 20.67 15.09
C SER A 371 -50.75 20.77 14.88
N VAL A 372 -51.23 20.74 13.63
CA VAL A 372 -52.68 20.73 13.31
C VAL A 372 -53.32 19.38 13.63
N LEU A 373 -52.60 18.27 13.46
CA LEU A 373 -53.11 16.92 13.74
C LEU A 373 -53.26 16.62 15.25
N GLY A 374 -52.63 17.41 16.13
CA GLY A 374 -52.76 17.29 17.58
C GLY A 374 -52.34 15.90 18.09
N ASP A 375 -53.20 15.24 18.87
CA ASP A 375 -52.94 13.92 19.46
C ASP A 375 -53.42 12.74 18.59
N ASN A 376 -53.75 12.95 17.31
CA ASN A 376 -54.22 11.87 16.45
C ASN A 376 -53.07 10.96 15.98
N MET A 377 -52.74 9.98 16.84
CA MET A 377 -51.60 9.06 16.66
C MET A 377 -51.64 8.28 15.34
N ASP A 378 -52.81 7.96 14.80
CA ASP A 378 -52.92 7.21 13.54
C ASP A 378 -52.58 8.09 12.33
N LEU A 379 -53.02 9.36 12.32
CA LEU A 379 -52.67 10.32 11.28
C LEU A 379 -51.20 10.76 11.38
N ILE A 380 -50.65 10.86 12.58
CA ILE A 380 -49.21 11.13 12.79
C ILE A 380 -48.36 9.98 12.24
N LYS A 381 -48.77 8.73 12.47
CA LYS A 381 -48.06 7.57 11.88
C LYS A 381 -48.09 7.60 10.36
N GLN A 382 -49.24 7.94 9.75
CA GLN A 382 -49.34 8.09 8.29
C GLN A 382 -48.48 9.24 7.77
N LEU A 383 -48.45 10.38 8.49
CA LEU A 383 -47.58 11.51 8.17
C LEU A 383 -46.11 11.11 8.22
N ASN A 384 -45.69 10.40 9.27
CA ASN A 384 -44.33 9.88 9.39
C ASN A 384 -44.00 8.97 8.19
N LEU A 385 -44.85 8.01 7.83
CA LEU A 385 -44.60 7.14 6.67
C LEU A 385 -44.43 7.91 5.35
N ILE A 386 -45.14 9.03 5.17
CA ILE A 386 -45.02 9.85 3.95
C ILE A 386 -43.67 10.59 3.93
N PHE A 387 -43.25 11.13 5.07
CA PHE A 387 -42.02 11.93 5.15
C PHE A 387 -40.76 11.07 5.32
N GLU A 388 -40.79 9.96 6.05
CA GLU A 388 -39.68 9.01 6.23
C GLU A 388 -39.26 8.31 4.93
N ASN A 389 -40.11 8.33 3.90
CA ASN A 389 -39.79 7.83 2.55
C ASN A 389 -39.11 8.89 1.64
N ASP A 390 -39.03 10.15 2.07
CA ASP A 390 -38.29 11.19 1.37
C ASP A 390 -36.80 11.10 1.73
N VAL A 391 -35.93 11.04 0.71
CA VAL A 391 -34.47 10.93 0.84
C VAL A 391 -33.87 12.11 1.63
N ASN A 392 -34.58 13.24 1.72
CA ASN A 392 -34.15 14.44 2.45
C ASN A 392 -34.73 14.56 3.86
N PHE A 393 -35.55 13.61 4.33
CA PHE A 393 -36.10 13.62 5.67
C PHE A 393 -35.22 12.80 6.63
N LEU A 394 -34.76 13.45 7.70
CA LEU A 394 -34.01 12.77 8.76
C LEU A 394 -35.00 12.20 9.77
N ASN A 395 -34.98 10.88 9.96
CA ASN A 395 -35.91 10.17 10.85
C ASN A 395 -35.58 10.40 12.33
N PHE A 396 -36.02 11.51 12.92
CA PHE A 396 -35.88 11.70 14.36
C PHE A 396 -36.69 10.65 15.12
N LYS A 397 -36.00 9.69 15.76
CA LYS A 397 -36.58 8.86 16.82
C LYS A 397 -36.74 9.76 18.05
N ILE A 398 -37.95 10.30 18.25
CA ILE A 398 -38.33 11.14 19.40
C ILE A 398 -39.31 10.36 20.26
#